data_AF-A0A1V5GRH3-F1
#
_entry.id   AF-A0A1V5GRH3-F1
#
_cell.length_a   1.000
_cell.length_b   1.000
_cell.length_c   1.000
_cell.angle_alpha   90.00
_cell.angle_beta   90.00
_cell.angle_gamma   90.00
#
_symmetry.space_group_name_H-M   'P 1'
#
loop_
_entity.id
_entity.type
_entity.pdbx_description
1 polymer ?
#
loop_
_entity_poly.entity_id
_entity_poly.type
_entity_poly.pdbx_seq_one_letter_code
_entity_poly.pdbx_strand_id
1 'polypeptide(L)'
;MKAMRVPTDNELKALRERYPAGTMIRLLRMQDPYSPVPSGTIGTVDAIDDMGSILMRWANGSQLALIENADEFDVLPTCPKCGKQYAERPALSREDSRTSICPMCGYAEAVAFLPESERTEILRVIAENGKQ
;
A
#
# COMPACT_ATOMS: atom_id res chain seq x y z
N MET A 1 -20.50 18.97 -17.93
CA MET A 1 -20.50 17.52 -17.64
C MET A 1 -19.64 16.85 -18.70
N LYS A 2 -18.50 16.25 -18.33
CA LYS A 2 -17.69 15.47 -19.28
C LYS A 2 -18.43 14.14 -19.47
N ALA A 3 -18.76 13.77 -20.71
CA ALA A 3 -19.39 12.47 -20.96
C ALA A 3 -18.46 11.36 -20.45
N MET A 4 -19.01 10.42 -19.69
CA MET A 4 -18.27 9.24 -19.25
C MET A 4 -17.99 8.39 -20.49
N ARG A 5 -16.74 8.39 -20.93
CA ARG A 5 -16.25 7.58 -22.05
C ARG A 5 -15.95 6.19 -21.51
N VAL A 6 -16.53 5.17 -22.13
CA VAL A 6 -16.14 3.78 -21.88
C VAL A 6 -14.72 3.56 -22.40
N PRO A 7 -13.79 3.04 -21.58
CA PRO A 7 -12.43 2.75 -22.03
C PRO A 7 -12.40 1.60 -23.05
N THR A 8 -11.40 1.59 -23.92
CA THR A 8 -11.09 0.50 -24.83
C THR A 8 -10.42 -0.67 -24.09
N ASP A 9 -10.41 -1.86 -24.69
CA ASP A 9 -9.75 -3.04 -24.11
C ASP A 9 -8.27 -2.81 -23.79
N ASN A 10 -7.57 -2.06 -24.64
CA ASN A 10 -6.17 -1.71 -24.41
C ASN A 10 -5.99 -0.74 -23.23
N GLU A 11 -6.91 0.22 -23.06
CA GLU A 11 -6.92 1.14 -21.92
C GLU A 11 -7.22 0.37 -20.61
N LEU A 12 -8.20 -0.54 -20.63
CA LEU A 12 -8.51 -1.41 -19.49
C LEU A 12 -7.35 -2.34 -19.14
N LYS A 13 -6.69 -2.92 -20.14
CA LYS A 13 -5.50 -3.75 -19.94
C LYS A 13 -4.38 -2.94 -19.28
N ALA A 14 -4.10 -1.74 -19.78
CA ALA A 14 -3.08 -0.87 -19.20
C ALA A 14 -3.41 -0.46 -17.75
N LEU A 15 -4.69 -0.22 -17.42
CA LEU A 15 -5.13 0.04 -16.04
C LEU A 15 -4.89 -1.17 -15.12
N ARG A 16 -5.25 -2.38 -15.57
CA ARG A 16 -5.05 -3.63 -14.81
C ARG A 16 -3.58 -3.95 -14.59
N GLU A 17 -2.72 -3.63 -15.55
CA GLU A 17 -1.26 -3.78 -15.43
C GLU A 17 -0.66 -2.76 -14.45
N ARG A 18 -1.20 -1.54 -14.41
CA ARG A 18 -0.74 -0.46 -13.53
C ARG A 18 -1.20 -0.65 -12.08
N TYR A 19 -2.41 -1.16 -11.90
CA TYR A 19 -3.05 -1.37 -10.60
C TYR A 19 -3.57 -2.82 -10.49
N PRO A 20 -2.67 -3.81 -10.40
CA PRO A 20 -3.09 -5.19 -10.19
C PRO A 20 -3.78 -5.37 -8.84
N ALA A 21 -4.60 -6.41 -8.73
CA ALA A 21 -5.25 -6.76 -7.46
C ALA A 21 -4.20 -6.95 -6.35
N GLY A 22 -4.50 -6.43 -5.16
CA GLY A 22 -3.58 -6.39 -4.02
C GLY A 22 -2.71 -5.13 -3.94
N THR A 23 -2.70 -4.26 -4.97
CA THR A 23 -1.99 -2.98 -4.90
C THR A 23 -2.51 -2.14 -3.74
N MET A 24 -1.64 -1.75 -2.81
CA MET A 24 -1.97 -0.83 -1.74
C MET A 24 -1.92 0.61 -2.23
N ILE A 25 -2.98 1.36 -1.98
CA ILE A 25 -3.13 2.76 -2.37
C ILE A 25 -3.46 3.60 -1.13
N ARG A 26 -2.83 4.78 -1.03
CA ARG A 26 -3.22 5.84 -0.10
C ARG A 26 -3.99 6.92 -0.86
N LEU A 27 -5.21 7.21 -0.42
CA LEU A 27 -5.98 8.31 -0.97
C LEU A 27 -5.40 9.65 -0.53
N LEU A 28 -5.22 10.59 -1.46
CA LEU A 28 -4.88 11.98 -1.18
C LEU A 28 -6.13 12.87 -1.27
N ARG A 29 -6.93 12.70 -2.33
CA ARG A 29 -8.19 13.43 -2.54
C ARG A 29 -9.16 12.60 -3.37
N MET A 30 -10.41 12.51 -2.93
CA MET A 30 -11.50 11.92 -3.72
C MET A 30 -12.41 13.03 -4.25
N GLN A 31 -12.78 12.95 -5.52
CA GLN A 31 -13.65 13.90 -6.18
C GLN A 31 -15.13 13.55 -5.94
N ASP A 32 -15.55 13.54 -4.68
CA ASP A 32 -16.94 13.31 -4.26
C ASP A 32 -17.37 14.43 -3.30
N PRO A 33 -18.40 15.23 -3.63
CA PRO A 33 -18.84 16.35 -2.79
C PRO A 33 -19.79 15.95 -1.63
N TYR A 34 -20.24 14.70 -1.59
CA TYR A 34 -21.26 14.24 -0.64
C TYR A 34 -20.65 13.41 0.49
N SER A 35 -19.88 12.37 0.16
CA SER A 35 -19.34 11.44 1.15
C SER A 35 -17.99 10.85 0.72
N PRO A 36 -16.95 11.68 0.52
CA PRO A 36 -15.64 11.19 0.08
C PRO A 36 -15.00 10.29 1.13
N VAL A 37 -14.22 9.31 0.67
CA VAL A 37 -13.29 8.61 1.56
C VAL A 37 -12.30 9.63 2.14
N PRO A 38 -12.03 9.61 3.46
CA PRO A 38 -11.10 10.56 4.07
C PRO A 38 -9.69 10.47 3.47
N SER A 39 -9.05 11.61 3.26
CA SER A 39 -7.64 11.69 2.86
C SER A 39 -6.75 10.94 3.86
N GLY A 40 -5.71 10.27 3.35
CA GLY A 40 -4.82 9.41 4.12
C GLY A 40 -5.34 7.99 4.33
N THR A 41 -6.61 7.70 4.01
CA THR A 41 -7.14 6.33 4.10
C THR A 41 -6.38 5.42 3.14
N ILE A 42 -6.01 4.24 3.64
CA ILE A 42 -5.32 3.21 2.87
C ILE A 42 -6.32 2.12 2.51
N GLY A 43 -6.24 1.63 1.29
CA GLY A 43 -7.01 0.49 0.81
C GLY A 43 -6.18 -0.38 -0.12
N THR A 44 -6.71 -1.54 -0.46
CA THR A 44 -6.15 -2.44 -1.47
C THR A 44 -7.03 -2.46 -2.70
N VAL A 45 -6.43 -2.51 -3.88
CA VAL A 45 -7.16 -2.74 -5.12
C VAL A 45 -7.72 -4.16 -5.12
N ASP A 46 -9.03 -4.29 -5.31
CA ASP A 46 -9.71 -5.57 -5.48
C ASP A 46 -9.77 -5.96 -6.96
N ALA A 47 -10.17 -5.04 -7.85
CA ALA A 47 -10.23 -5.26 -9.29
C ALA A 47 -10.37 -3.94 -10.08
N ILE A 48 -10.28 -4.03 -11.42
CA ILE A 48 -10.65 -2.96 -12.36
C ILE A 48 -11.89 -3.40 -13.12
N ASP A 49 -12.99 -2.64 -13.02
CA ASP A 49 -14.23 -2.93 -13.72
C ASP A 49 -14.16 -2.60 -15.23
N ASP A 50 -15.25 -2.83 -15.95
CA ASP A 50 -15.36 -2.58 -17.39
C ASP A 50 -15.54 -1.10 -17.75
N MET A 51 -15.85 -0.25 -16.77
CA MET A 51 -15.90 1.21 -16.89
C MET A 51 -14.57 1.87 -16.56
N GLY A 52 -13.56 1.10 -16.14
CA GLY A 52 -12.24 1.59 -15.77
C GLY A 52 -12.15 2.12 -14.34
N SER A 53 -13.15 1.85 -13.50
CA SER A 53 -13.10 2.17 -12.07
C SER A 53 -12.19 1.19 -11.35
N ILE A 54 -11.38 1.72 -10.44
CA ILE A 54 -10.50 0.94 -9.57
C ILE A 54 -11.32 0.57 -8.33
N LEU A 55 -11.76 -0.68 -8.26
CA LEU A 55 -12.52 -1.18 -7.12
C LEU A 55 -11.58 -1.36 -5.92
N MET A 56 -11.93 -0.74 -4.80
CA MET A 56 -11.10 -0.65 -3.63
C MET A 56 -11.73 -1.37 -2.44
N ARG A 57 -10.89 -2.02 -1.64
CA ARG A 57 -11.19 -2.45 -0.29
C ARG A 57 -10.52 -1.50 0.69
N TRP A 58 -11.29 -0.56 1.23
CA TRP A 58 -10.79 0.44 2.17
C TRP A 58 -10.72 -0.08 3.60
N ALA A 59 -9.70 0.31 4.35
CA ALA A 59 -9.56 -0.06 5.76
C ALA A 59 -10.71 0.45 6.65
N ASN A 60 -11.39 1.51 6.23
CA ASN A 60 -12.55 2.06 6.94
C ASN A 60 -13.89 1.40 6.54
N GLY A 61 -13.87 0.38 5.66
CA GLY A 61 -15.07 -0.31 5.20
C GLY A 61 -15.86 0.41 4.09
N SER A 62 -15.38 1.54 3.57
CA SER A 62 -15.99 2.17 2.39
C SER A 62 -15.96 1.25 1.17
N GLN A 63 -16.93 1.43 0.27
CA GLN A 63 -17.08 0.71 -1.00
C GLN A 63 -16.85 1.60 -2.23
N LEU A 64 -16.45 2.87 -2.04
CA LEU A 64 -16.24 3.80 -3.15
C LEU A 64 -15.03 3.39 -3.99
N ALA A 65 -15.22 3.31 -5.30
CA ALA A 65 -14.15 3.07 -6.27
C ALA A 65 -13.34 4.35 -6.53
N LEU A 66 -12.11 4.22 -7.03
CA LEU A 66 -11.32 5.33 -7.54
C LEU A 66 -11.44 5.43 -9.05
N ILE A 67 -11.34 6.64 -9.57
CA ILE A 67 -11.26 6.92 -11.00
C ILE A 67 -9.91 7.57 -11.31
N GLU A 68 -9.12 6.92 -12.16
CA GLU A 68 -7.85 7.48 -12.61
C GLU A 68 -8.08 8.84 -13.29
N ASN A 69 -7.27 9.83 -12.90
CA ASN A 69 -7.33 11.24 -13.34
C ASN A 69 -8.49 12.08 -12.74
N ALA A 70 -9.41 11.50 -11.98
CA ALA A 70 -10.41 12.26 -11.23
C ALA A 70 -10.02 12.38 -9.75
N ASP A 71 -9.56 11.26 -9.18
CA ASP A 71 -9.06 11.19 -7.80
C ASP A 71 -7.53 11.32 -7.76
N GLU A 72 -7.01 11.78 -6.63
CA GLU A 72 -5.58 11.89 -6.35
C GLU A 72 -5.19 10.86 -5.30
N PHE A 73 -4.20 10.03 -5.59
CA PHE A 73 -3.76 8.95 -4.72
C PHE A 73 -2.32 8.53 -5.03
N ASP A 74 -1.67 7.92 -4.04
CA ASP A 74 -0.33 7.33 -4.18
C ASP A 74 -0.39 5.80 -4.10
N VAL A 75 0.33 5.14 -4.99
CA VAL A 75 0.64 3.71 -4.83
C VAL A 75 1.73 3.56 -3.78
N LEU A 76 1.51 2.71 -2.77
CA LEU A 76 2.48 2.54 -1.70
C LEU A 76 3.77 1.89 -2.21
N PRO A 77 4.94 2.33 -1.73
CA PRO A 77 6.23 1.80 -2.16
C PRO A 77 6.39 0.33 -1.78
N THR A 78 7.03 -0.42 -2.65
CA THR A 78 7.42 -1.82 -2.40
C THR A 78 8.81 -1.87 -1.80
N CYS A 79 8.97 -2.58 -0.70
CA CYS A 79 10.28 -2.79 -0.07
C CYS A 79 11.18 -3.63 -1.00
N PRO A 80 12.37 -3.14 -1.39
CA PRO A 80 13.28 -3.90 -2.25
C PRO A 80 13.85 -5.15 -1.57
N LYS A 81 13.79 -5.23 -0.23
CA LYS A 81 14.34 -6.35 0.54
C LYS A 81 13.36 -7.53 0.69
N CYS A 82 12.08 -7.25 0.93
CA CYS A 82 11.07 -8.29 1.19
C CYS A 82 9.91 -8.32 0.20
N GLY A 83 9.84 -7.39 -0.75
CA GLY A 83 8.78 -7.33 -1.75
C GLY A 83 7.41 -6.89 -1.22
N LYS A 84 7.29 -6.53 0.06
CA LYS A 84 6.02 -6.06 0.65
C LYS A 84 5.86 -4.56 0.50
N GLN A 85 4.63 -4.11 0.22
CA GLN A 85 4.28 -2.70 0.27
C GLN A 85 4.20 -2.20 1.72
N TYR A 86 4.49 -0.92 1.94
CA TYR A 86 4.47 -0.32 3.27
C TYR A 86 4.00 1.15 3.22
N ALA A 87 3.30 1.57 4.29
CA ALA A 87 2.73 2.90 4.41
C ALA A 87 3.51 3.83 5.34
N GLU A 88 4.14 3.24 6.35
CA GLU A 88 4.90 3.94 7.38
C GLU A 88 6.16 4.61 6.79
N ARG A 89 6.80 5.46 7.61
CA ARG A 89 8.06 6.11 7.20
C ARG A 89 9.11 5.04 6.89
N PRO A 90 9.77 5.08 5.71
CA PRO A 90 10.81 4.13 5.37
C PRO A 90 11.98 4.21 6.35
N ALA A 91 12.62 3.07 6.59
CA ALA A 91 13.93 3.01 7.21
C ALA A 91 15.02 3.07 6.12
N LEU A 92 16.19 3.62 6.44
CA LEU A 92 17.37 3.45 5.59
C LEU A 92 18.07 2.14 5.93
N SER A 93 18.41 1.37 4.90
CA SER A 93 19.17 0.13 5.04
C SER A 93 20.50 0.39 5.74
N ARG A 94 20.84 -0.45 6.73
CA ARG A 94 22.10 -0.42 7.46
C ARG A 94 23.27 -0.97 6.63
N GLU A 95 22.98 -1.70 5.55
CA GLU A 95 24.00 -2.27 4.66
C GLU A 95 24.68 -1.19 3.82
N ASP A 96 23.91 -0.20 3.32
CA ASP A 96 24.42 0.83 2.40
C ASP A 96 24.11 2.28 2.83
N SER A 97 23.32 2.49 3.87
CA SER A 97 22.86 3.80 4.37
C SER A 97 22.15 4.67 3.32
N ARG A 98 21.63 4.07 2.25
CA ARG A 98 21.02 4.78 1.11
C ARG A 98 19.67 4.20 0.70
N THR A 99 19.53 2.88 0.72
CA THR A 99 18.33 2.21 0.23
C THR A 99 17.18 2.35 1.23
N SER A 100 16.05 2.91 0.79
CA SER A 100 14.83 2.96 1.60
C SER A 100 14.13 1.59 1.63
N ILE A 101 13.91 1.05 2.82
CA ILE A 101 13.26 -0.23 3.09
C ILE A 101 12.08 -0.05 4.03
N CYS A 102 11.20 -1.05 4.11
CA CYS A 102 10.09 -0.99 5.06
C CYS A 102 10.59 -1.02 6.52
N PRO A 103 9.82 -0.46 7.48
CA PRO A 103 10.22 -0.44 8.90
C PRO A 103 10.58 -1.82 9.45
N MET A 104 9.83 -2.86 9.06
CA MET A 104 10.08 -4.23 9.50
C MET A 104 11.43 -4.78 9.03
N CYS A 105 11.82 -4.50 7.79
CA CYS A 105 13.15 -4.87 7.30
C CYS A 105 14.25 -4.08 8.02
N GLY A 106 14.03 -2.79 8.27
CA GLY A 106 14.98 -1.97 9.03
C GLY A 106 15.15 -2.44 10.48
N TYR A 107 14.06 -2.84 11.13
CA TYR A 107 14.11 -3.46 12.46
C TYR A 107 14.86 -4.79 12.43
N ALA A 108 14.57 -5.65 11.46
CA ALA A 108 15.26 -6.93 11.31
C ALA A 108 16.78 -6.76 11.13
N GLU A 109 17.22 -5.77 10.34
CA GLU A 109 18.63 -5.43 10.22
C GLU A 109 19.22 -4.97 11.56
N ALA A 110 18.54 -4.08 12.28
CA ALA A 110 19.00 -3.62 13.59
C ALA A 110 19.19 -4.77 14.58
N VAL A 111 18.22 -5.69 14.64
CA VAL A 111 18.27 -6.88 15.51
C VAL A 111 19.39 -7.85 15.09
N ALA A 112 19.71 -7.93 13.80
CA ALA A 112 20.78 -8.79 13.30
C ALA A 112 22.18 -8.37 13.81
N PHE A 113 22.36 -7.13 14.26
CA PHE A 113 23.61 -6.66 14.88
C PHE A 113 23.68 -6.91 16.39
N LEU A 114 22.59 -7.35 17.03
CA LEU A 114 22.59 -7.62 18.46
C LEU A 114 23.27 -8.96 18.79
N PRO A 115 23.90 -9.06 19.98
CA PRO A 115 24.38 -10.32 20.53
C PRO A 115 23.27 -11.38 20.56
N GLU A 116 23.65 -12.66 20.44
CA GLU A 116 22.69 -13.75 20.37
C GLU A 116 21.78 -13.84 21.60
N SER A 117 22.29 -13.49 22.78
CA SER A 117 21.51 -13.43 24.02
C SER A 117 20.36 -12.43 23.94
N GLU A 118 20.63 -11.22 23.46
CA GLU A 118 19.63 -10.14 23.31
C GLU A 118 18.64 -10.44 22.17
N ARG A 119 19.14 -11.00 21.06
CA ARG A 119 18.29 -11.43 19.94
C ARG A 119 17.28 -12.49 20.37
N THR A 120 17.73 -13.47 21.15
CA THR A 120 16.88 -14.56 21.64
C THR A 120 15.78 -14.04 22.56
N GLU A 121 16.09 -13.07 23.43
CA GLU A 121 15.13 -12.45 24.32
C GLU A 121 14.04 -11.68 23.55
N ILE A 122 14.42 -10.87 22.56
CA ILE A 122 13.49 -10.14 21.70
C ILE A 122 12.55 -11.10 20.96
N LEU A 123 13.08 -12.18 20.38
CA LEU A 123 12.28 -13.17 19.65
C LEU A 123 11.25 -13.87 20.55
N ARG A 124 11.60 -14.14 21.82
CA ARG A 124 10.65 -14.69 22.80
C ARG A 124 9.49 -13.74 23.06
N VAL A 125 9.80 -12.46 23.33
CA VAL A 125 8.77 -11.43 23.60
C VAL A 125 7.82 -11.28 22.42
N ILE A 126 8.32 -11.28 21.18
CA ILE A 126 7.48 -11.20 19.98
C ILE A 126 6.54 -12.42 19.88
N ALA A 127 7.05 -13.63 20.13
CA ALA A 127 6.26 -14.86 20.06
C ALA A 127 5.17 -14.95 21.15
N GLU A 128 5.42 -14.34 22.32
CA GLU A 128 4.44 -14.26 23.41
C GLU A 128 3.32 -13.26 23.11
N ASN A 129 3.67 -12.10 22.54
CA ASN A 129 2.69 -11.06 22.19
C ASN A 129 1.89 -11.38 20.92
N GLY A 130 2.41 -12.21 20.01
CA GLY A 130 1.72 -12.62 18.79
C GLY A 130 0.60 -13.66 18.97
N LYS A 131 0.30 -14.08 20.22
CA LYS A 131 -0.76 -15.03 20.57
C LYS A 131 -2.05 -14.37 21.09
N GLN A 132 -2.13 -13.05 21.07
CA GLN A 132 -3.31 -12.27 21.46
C GLN A 132 -4.16 -11.89 20.26
#